data_AF-A0A0G1HGA1-F1
#
_entry.id   AF-A0A0G1HGA1-F1
#
_cell.length_a   1.000
_cell.length_b   1.000
_cell.length_c   1.000
_cell.angle_alpha   90.00
_cell.angle_beta   90.00
_cell.angle_gamma   90.00
#
_symmetry.space_group_name_H-M   'P 1'
#
loop_
_entity.id
_entity.type
_entity.pdbx_description
1 polymer ?
#
loop_
_entity_poly.entity_id
_entity_poly.type
_entity_poly.pdbx_seq_one_letter_code
_entity_poly.pdbx_strand_id
1 'polypeptide(L)' 'MLESLSFVDEVRELPTIQGNEAYYDLIKKIRPSIIALTEGDPKLDHKMNQAEQVGAQAIIIPKIHTPSTSQLAKLLGLE' A
#
# COMPACT_ATOMS: atom_id res chain seq x y z
N MET A 1 10.00 -0.45 -11.57
CA MET A 1 9.75 0.94 -11.11
C MET A 1 9.76 1.06 -9.59
N LEU A 2 9.10 0.18 -8.84
CA LEU A 2 9.14 0.24 -7.37
C LEU A 2 10.53 -0.08 -6.80
N GLU A 3 11.19 -1.13 -7.31
CA GLU A 3 12.54 -1.54 -6.87
C GLU A 3 13.64 -0.51 -7.13
N SER A 4 13.42 0.48 -8.00
CA SER A 4 14.42 1.53 -8.27
C SER A 4 14.39 2.68 -7.26
N LEU A 5 13.45 2.69 -6.31
CA LEU A 5 13.37 3.69 -5.26
C LEU A 5 14.40 3.39 -4.17
N SER A 6 15.23 4.37 -3.80
CA SER A 6 16.37 4.17 -2.88
C SER A 6 15.97 3.74 -1.46
N PHE A 7 14.70 3.88 -1.09
CA PHE A 7 14.16 3.53 0.22
C PHE A 7 13.36 2.20 0.21
N VAL A 8 13.34 1.49 -0.92
CA VAL A 8 12.67 0.18 -1.03
C VAL A 8 13.74 -0.91 -1.00
N ASP A 9 13.73 -1.71 0.06
CA ASP A 9 14.64 -2.86 0.20
C ASP A 9 14.16 -4.08 -0.61
N GLU A 10 12.84 -4.29 -0.67
CA GLU A 10 12.24 -5.46 -1.33
C GLU A 10 10.85 -5.14 -1.91
N VAL A 11 10.56 -5.72 -3.07
CA VAL A 11 9.22 -5.76 -3.66
C VAL A 11 8.77 -7.21 -3.78
N ARG A 12 7.60 -7.52 -3.21
CA ARG A 12 6.99 -8.84 -3.34
C ARG A 12 5.86 -8.77 -4.35
N GLU A 13 5.97 -9.55 -5.43
CA GLU A 13 4.88 -9.72 -6.37
C GLU A 13 3.72 -10.45 -5.69
N LEU A 14 2.52 -9.88 -5.83
CA LEU A 14 1.32 -10.50 -5.28
C LEU A 14 0.89 -11.62 -6.24
N PRO A 15 0.67 -12.85 -5.76
CA PRO A 15 0.08 -13.89 -6.59
C PRO A 15 -1.33 -13.48 -7.03
N THR A 16 -1.92 -14.22 -7.96
CA THR A 16 -3.35 -14.07 -8.27
C THR A 16 -4.18 -14.36 -7.02
N ILE A 17 -4.55 -13.30 -6.31
CA ILE A 17 -5.31 -13.35 -5.06
C ILE A 17 -6.78 -13.19 -5.40
N GLN A 18 -7.58 -14.19 -5.05
CA GLN A 18 -9.04 -14.09 -5.10
C GLN A 18 -9.55 -13.82 -3.68
N GLY A 19 -10.19 -12.65 -3.51
CA GLY A 19 -10.77 -12.25 -2.23
C GLY A 19 -9.77 -11.76 -1.18
N ASN A 20 -10.29 -11.37 -0.03
CA ASN A 20 -9.50 -10.75 1.04
C ASN A 20 -8.68 -11.76 1.86
N GLU A 21 -9.10 -13.04 1.90
CA GLU A 21 -8.50 -14.07 2.74
C GLU A 21 -7.09 -14.44 2.31
N ALA A 22 -6.88 -14.67 1.01
CA ALA A 22 -5.55 -15.00 0.48
C ALA A 22 -4.55 -13.84 0.65
N TYR A 23 -5.02 -12.59 0.62
CA TYR A 23 -4.18 -11.44 0.97
C TYR A 23 -3.83 -11.43 2.47
N TYR A 24 -4.81 -11.72 3.33
CA TYR A 24 -4.60 -11.82 4.77
C TYR A 24 -3.54 -12.87 5.13
N ASP A 25 -3.60 -14.04 4.52
CA ASP A 25 -2.64 -15.11 4.78
C ASP A 25 -1.23 -14.75 4.32
N LEU A 26 -1.10 -13.95 3.26
CA LEU A 26 0.19 -13.36 2.88
C LEU A 26 0.71 -12.43 3.97
N ILE A 27 -0.12 -11.54 4.51
CA ILE A 27 0.29 -10.63 5.59
C ILE A 27 0.69 -11.41 6.85
N LYS A 28 -0.02 -12.49 7.20
CA LYS A 28 0.34 -13.38 8.32
C LYS A 28 1.71 -14.03 8.12
N LYS A 29 2.04 -14.45 6.89
CA LYS A 29 3.35 -15.04 6.55
C LYS A 29 4.48 -14.03 6.62
N ILE A 30 4.25 -12.82 6.12
CA ILE A 30 5.22 -11.72 6.19
C ILE A 30 5.42 -11.28 7.65
N ARG A 31 4.36 -11.29 8.45
CA ARG A 31 4.33 -10.88 9.86
C ARG A 31 5.03 -9.54 10.08
N PRO A 32 4.54 -8.46 9.42
CA PRO A 32 5.16 -7.16 9.54
C PRO A 32 5.06 -6.63 10.97
N SER A 33 6.02 -5.79 11.38
CA SER A 33 5.89 -5.04 12.63
C SER A 33 5.05 -3.78 12.45
N ILE A 34 5.00 -3.22 11.23
CA ILE A 34 4.31 -1.99 10.89
C ILE A 34 3.58 -2.17 9.55
N ILE A 35 2.33 -1.69 9.48
CA ILE A 35 1.58 -1.53 8.23
C ILE A 35 1.29 -0.04 8.04
N ALA A 36 1.89 0.57 7.02
CA ALA A 36 1.68 1.97 6.68
C ALA A 36 0.47 2.14 5.73
N LEU A 37 -0.38 3.12 6.01
CA LEU A 37 -1.63 3.39 5.33
C LEU A 37 -1.71 4.86 4.95
N THR A 38 -2.13 5.19 3.74
CA THR A 38 -2.34 6.60 3.38
C THR A 38 -3.62 7.14 4.00
N GLU A 39 -3.59 8.38 4.45
CA GLU A 39 -4.77 9.12 4.87
C GLU A 39 -5.87 9.09 3.79
N GLY A 40 -7.09 8.76 4.23
CA GLY A 40 -8.25 8.64 3.34
C GLY A 40 -8.28 7.36 2.49
N ASP A 41 -7.50 6.32 2.84
CA ASP A 41 -7.61 5.00 2.19
C ASP A 41 -9.05 4.45 2.37
N PRO A 42 -9.79 4.15 1.29
CA PRO A 42 -11.17 3.67 1.37
C PRO A 42 -11.30 2.28 2.01
N LYS A 43 -10.18 1.55 2.20
CA LYS A 43 -10.11 0.25 2.85
C LYS A 43 -9.41 0.31 4.21
N LEU A 44 -9.37 1.49 4.84
CA LEU A 44 -8.68 1.71 6.12
C LEU A 44 -9.05 0.65 7.16
N ASP A 45 -10.35 0.44 7.41
CA ASP A 45 -10.84 -0.50 8.43
C ASP A 45 -10.35 -1.93 8.20
N HIS A 46 -10.36 -2.39 6.94
CA HIS A 46 -9.87 -3.72 6.58
C HIS A 46 -8.39 -3.89 6.90
N LYS A 47 -7.58 -2.86 6.63
CA LYS A 47 -6.13 -2.90 6.83
C LYS A 47 -5.72 -2.67 8.28
N MET A 48 -6.52 -1.92 9.03
CA MET A 48 -6.36 -1.81 10.49
C MET A 48 -6.61 -3.17 11.17
N ASN A 49 -7.66 -3.87 10.77
CA ASN A 49 -7.92 -5.24 11.26
C ASN A 49 -6.78 -6.20 10.86
N GLN A 50 -6.19 -6.04 9.66
CA GLN A 50 -5.02 -6.83 9.25
C GLN A 50 -3.85 -6.65 10.20
N ALA A 51 -3.56 -5.41 10.58
CA ALA A 51 -2.50 -5.09 11.52
C ALA A 51 -2.76 -5.71 12.90
N GLU A 52 -3.99 -5.57 13.42
CA GLU A 52 -4.40 -6.14 14.70
C GLU A 52 -4.21 -7.66 14.74
N GLN A 53 -4.66 -8.38 13.70
CA GLN A 53 -4.57 -9.84 13.65
C GLN A 53 -3.14 -10.40 13.64
N VAL A 54 -2.17 -9.63 13.15
CA VAL A 54 -0.76 -10.06 13.11
C VAL A 54 0.10 -9.39 14.19
N GLY A 55 -0.51 -8.58 15.06
CA GLY A 55 0.19 -7.82 16.10
C GLY A 55 1.09 -6.72 15.54
N ALA A 56 0.79 -6.20 14.35
CA ALA A 56 1.48 -5.07 13.74
C ALA A 56 0.89 -3.74 14.21
N GLN A 57 1.72 -2.70 14.19
CA GLN A 57 1.26 -1.33 14.35
C GLN A 57 0.74 -0.78 13.01
N ALA A 58 -0.51 -0.34 12.95
CA ALA A 58 -1.00 0.45 11.83
C ALA A 58 -0.59 1.92 11.98
N ILE A 59 0.05 2.50 10.95
CA ILE A 59 0.44 3.92 10.93
C ILE A 59 -0.20 4.60 9.74
N ILE A 60 -0.97 5.67 9.99
CA ILE A 60 -1.55 6.49 8.93
C ILE A 60 -0.55 7.59 8.55
N ILE A 61 -0.16 7.64 7.29
CA ILE A 61 0.73 8.66 6.72
C ILE A 61 -0.06 9.71 5.95
N PRO A 62 0.33 11.00 6.00
CA PRO A 62 -0.38 12.07 5.30
C PRO A 62 -0.45 11.83 3.79
N LYS A 63 -1.56 12.24 3.18
CA LYS A 63 -1.68 12.22 1.72
C LYS A 63 -0.94 13.40 1.11
N ILE A 64 0.15 13.12 0.40
CA ILE A 64 0.88 14.14 -0.36
C ILE A 64 0.09 14.48 -1.63
N HIS A 65 -0.27 15.76 -1.78
CA HIS A 65 -1.00 16.25 -2.93
C HIS A 65 -0.01 16.68 -4.02
N THR A 66 0.26 15.78 -4.95
CA THR A 66 1.00 16.04 -6.18
C THR A 66 0.19 15.57 -7.38
N PRO A 67 0.32 16.20 -8.56
CA PRO A 67 -0.35 15.71 -9.76
C PRO A 67 0.08 14.26 -10.07
N SER A 68 -0.87 13.41 -10.45
CA SER A 68 -0.55 12.09 -11.00
C SER A 68 0.16 12.23 -12.36
N THR A 69 0.76 11.16 -12.87
CA THR A 69 1.37 11.15 -14.22
C THR A 69 0.39 11.56 -15.32
N SER A 70 -0.86 11.09 -15.27
CA SER A 70 -1.91 11.52 -16.20
C SER A 70 -2.27 13.00 -16.03
N GLN A 71 -2.35 13.49 -14.79
CA GLN A 71 -2.60 14.91 -14.53
C GLN A 71 -1.43 15.77 -15.03
N LEU A 72 -0.19 15.32 -14.88
CA LEU A 72 0.99 16.00 -15.44
C LEU A 72 0.93 16.03 -16.96
N ALA A 73 0.60 14.92 -17.63
CA ALA A 73 0.47 14.86 -19.08
C ALA A 73 -0.56 15.89 -19.58
N LYS A 74 -1.73 15.95 -18.93
CA LYS A 74 -2.76 16.96 -19.21
C LYS A 74 -2.29 18.39 -18.97
N LEU A 75 -1.57 18.65 -17.87
CA LEU A 75 -1.02 19.98 -17.56
C LEU A 75 0.04 20.43 -18.56
N LEU A 76 0.77 19.48 -19.16
CA LEU A 76 1.80 19.72 -20.16
C LEU A 76 1.25 19.72 -21.61
N GLY A 77 -0.05 19.48 -21.81
CA GLY A 77 -0.68 19.44 -23.13
C GLY A 77 -0.29 18.22 -23.98
N LEU A 78 0.04 17.10 -23.33
CA LEU A 78 0.40 15.84 -23.98
C LEU A 78 -0.80 14.89 -24.16
N GLU A 79 -1.97 15.25 -23.61
CA GLU A 79 -3.27 14.57 -23.69
C GLU A 79 -4.39 15.54 -24.08
#